data_AF-A0A7C1Y5E9-F1
#
_entry.id   AF-A0A7C1Y5E9-F1
#
_cell.length_a   1.000
_cell.length_b   1.000
_cell.length_c   1.000
_cell.angle_alpha   90.00
_cell.angle_beta   90.00
_cell.angle_gamma   90.00
#
_symmetry.space_group_name_H-M   'P 1'
#
loop_
_entity.id
_entity.type
_entity.pdbx_description
1 polymer ?
#
loop_
_entity_poly.entity_id
_entity_poly.type
_entity_poly.pdbx_seq_one_letter_code
_entity_poly.pdbx_strand_id
1 'polypeptide(L)'
;MEEKTSSRPEAAGWKSPCGLIAKRALRAGTVIRPHMAGPAQSPIIVRRNQSVLIRIESPGFLITAAGVALLDGKTGENIKVRNVDSQRIIVAKVNDDGSVEPVL
;
A
#
# COMPACT_ATOMS: atom_id res chain seq x y z
N MET A 1 -13.04 14.28 26.32
CA MET A 1 -14.07 13.25 26.59
C MET A 1 -13.93 12.22 25.49
N GLU A 2 -13.20 11.13 25.67
CA GLU A 2 -13.39 10.08 26.68
C GLU A 2 -12.02 9.47 27.06
N GLU A 3 -11.62 9.62 28.33
CA GLU A 3 -10.37 9.07 28.86
C GLU A 3 -10.68 7.74 29.53
N LYS A 4 -10.44 6.61 28.85
CA LYS A 4 -10.54 5.27 29.47
C LYS A 4 -9.25 4.96 30.19
N THR A 5 -9.16 5.35 31.46
CA THR A 5 -8.16 4.87 32.40
C THR A 5 -8.41 3.39 32.71
N SER A 6 -7.68 2.51 32.03
CA SER A 6 -7.68 1.07 32.28
C SER A 6 -6.77 0.76 33.47
N SER A 7 -7.37 0.54 34.64
CA SER A 7 -6.74 0.08 35.88
C SER A 7 -6.39 -1.42 35.81
N ARG A 8 -5.28 -1.76 35.13
CA ARG A 8 -4.56 -3.04 35.26
C ARG A 8 -3.07 -2.74 35.20
N PRO A 9 -2.21 -3.41 36.00
CA PRO A 9 -0.79 -3.12 36.00
C PRO A 9 -0.26 -3.40 34.58
N GLU A 10 0.29 -2.36 33.95
CA GLU A 10 0.77 -2.38 32.59
C GLU A 10 1.87 -3.45 32.50
N ALA A 11 1.59 -4.57 31.82
CA ALA A 11 2.60 -5.59 31.59
C ALA A 11 3.74 -4.93 30.81
N ALA A 12 4.91 -4.80 31.44
CA ALA A 12 6.10 -4.14 30.91
C ALA A 12 6.37 -4.60 29.46
N GLY A 13 6.07 -3.73 28.49
CA GLY A 13 6.15 -4.05 27.05
C GLY A 13 4.84 -3.98 26.27
N TRP A 14 3.73 -3.56 26.88
CA TRP A 14 2.47 -3.32 26.17
C TRP A 14 2.62 -2.15 25.18
N LYS A 15 2.63 -2.46 23.89
CA LYS A 15 2.53 -1.48 22.81
C LYS A 15 1.09 -1.47 22.29
N SER A 16 0.45 -0.30 22.31
CA SER A 16 -0.90 -0.12 21.80
C SER A 16 -1.02 -0.66 20.36
N PRO A 17 -1.96 -1.57 20.07
CA PRO A 17 -2.12 -2.14 18.72
C PRO A 17 -2.86 -1.21 17.74
N CYS A 18 -2.94 0.09 18.04
CA CYS A 18 -3.57 1.07 17.15
C CYS A 18 -2.75 1.22 15.85
N GLY A 19 -3.46 1.30 14.72
CA GLY A 19 -2.84 1.36 13.38
C GLY A 19 -2.43 0.01 12.78
N LEU A 20 -2.64 -1.10 13.48
CA LEU A 20 -2.35 -2.45 12.99
C LEU A 20 -3.64 -3.10 12.46
N ILE A 21 -3.52 -3.83 11.33
CA ILE A 21 -4.60 -4.65 10.80
C ILE A 21 -4.41 -6.09 11.28
N ALA A 22 -5.50 -6.71 11.73
CA ALA A 22 -5.49 -8.11 12.14
C ALA A 22 -5.23 -9.00 10.92
N LYS A 23 -4.18 -9.84 10.97
CA LYS A 23 -3.84 -10.78 9.89
C LYS A 23 -4.83 -11.95 9.77
N ARG A 24 -5.71 -12.12 10.76
CA ARG A 24 -6.73 -13.19 10.84
C ARG A 24 -7.97 -12.68 11.57
N ALA A 25 -9.11 -13.35 11.39
CA ALA A 25 -10.30 -13.08 12.19
C ALA A 25 -10.00 -13.32 13.68
N LEU A 26 -10.29 -12.31 14.51
CA LEU A 26 -10.09 -12.36 15.96
C LEU A 26 -11.46 -12.43 16.64
N ARG A 27 -11.61 -13.39 17.56
CA ARG A 27 -12.83 -13.48 18.39
C ARG A 27 -12.74 -12.46 19.53
N ALA A 28 -13.91 -11.97 19.97
CA ALA A 28 -14.02 -11.13 21.14
C ALA A 28 -13.36 -11.81 22.36
N GLY A 29 -12.55 -11.06 23.11
CA GLY A 29 -11.78 -11.57 24.26
C GLY A 29 -10.40 -12.13 23.94
N THR A 30 -9.96 -12.14 22.67
CA THR A 30 -8.62 -12.61 22.29
C THR A 30 -7.54 -11.57 22.61
N VAL A 31 -6.49 -11.97 23.34
CA VAL A 31 -5.32 -11.12 23.60
C VAL A 31 -4.55 -10.87 22.28
N ILE A 32 -4.41 -9.61 21.88
CA ILE A 32 -3.68 -9.20 20.67
C ILE A 32 -2.17 -9.36 20.92
N ARG A 33 -1.55 -10.32 20.25
CA ARG A 33 -0.09 -10.50 20.28
C ARG A 33 0.54 -9.84 19.04
N PRO A 34 1.81 -9.40 19.08
CA PRO A 34 2.47 -8.70 17.96
C PRO A 34 2.48 -9.47 16.63
N HIS A 35 2.42 -10.80 16.67
CA HIS A 35 2.36 -11.63 15.46
C HIS A 35 0.95 -11.69 14.83
N MET A 36 -0.08 -11.25 15.55
CA MET A 36 -1.50 -11.34 15.15
C MET A 36 -1.98 -10.07 14.45
N ALA A 37 -1.33 -8.94 14.72
CA ALA A 37 -1.62 -7.64 14.13
C ALA A 37 -0.35 -7.15 13.43
N GLY A 38 -0.41 -7.01 12.11
CA GLY A 38 0.71 -6.50 11.33
C GLY A 38 0.54 -5.01 11.02
N PRO A 39 1.58 -4.35 10.50
CA PRO A 39 1.37 -3.08 9.82
C PRO A 39 0.26 -3.26 8.79
N ALA A 40 -0.63 -2.26 8.68
CA ALA A 40 -1.69 -2.28 7.70
C ALA A 40 -1.12 -2.74 6.35
N GLN A 41 -1.69 -3.81 5.78
CA GLN A 41 -1.33 -4.17 4.40
C GLN A 41 -1.49 -2.92 3.57
N SER A 42 -0.43 -2.55 2.83
CA SER A 42 -0.46 -1.40 1.95
C SER A 42 -1.73 -1.49 1.11
N PRO A 43 -2.62 -0.49 1.20
CA PRO A 43 -3.87 -0.54 0.45
C PRO A 43 -3.55 -0.67 -1.03
N ILE A 44 -4.48 -1.27 -1.78
CA ILE A 44 -4.39 -1.28 -3.23
C ILE A 44 -4.57 0.18 -3.67
N ILE A 45 -3.46 0.83 -4.02
CA ILE A 45 -3.44 2.22 -4.51
C ILE A 45 -3.90 2.26 -5.97
N VAL A 46 -3.53 1.24 -6.74
CA VAL A 46 -3.84 1.12 -8.16
C VAL A 46 -4.68 -0.12 -8.42
N ARG A 47 -5.83 0.04 -9.06
CA ARG A 47 -6.74 -1.05 -9.43
C ARG A 47 -6.52 -1.47 -10.88
N ARG A 48 -6.88 -2.72 -11.19
CA ARG A 48 -6.99 -3.19 -12.57
C ARG A 48 -7.92 -2.29 -13.38
N ASN A 49 -7.50 -1.98 -14.61
CA ASN A 49 -8.15 -1.09 -15.56
C ASN A 49 -8.28 0.37 -15.11
N GLN A 50 -7.53 0.77 -14.08
CA GLN A 50 -7.44 2.17 -13.66
C GLN A 50 -6.46 2.94 -14.56
N SER A 51 -6.83 4.16 -14.92
CA SER A 51 -5.91 5.10 -15.56
C SER A 51 -4.85 5.56 -14.55
N VAL A 52 -3.59 5.40 -14.89
CA VAL A 52 -2.43 5.76 -14.08
C VAL A 52 -1.48 6.68 -14.84
N LEU A 53 -0.71 7.46 -14.11
CA LEU A 53 0.31 8.34 -14.65
C LEU A 53 1.67 7.64 -14.56
N ILE A 54 2.25 7.34 -15.72
CA ILE A 54 3.60 6.80 -15.84
C ILE A 54 4.55 7.99 -15.72
N ARG A 55 5.34 8.03 -14.65
CA ARG A 55 6.33 9.07 -14.38
C ARG A 55 7.72 8.46 -14.48
N ILE A 56 8.55 9.00 -15.35
CA ILE A 56 9.96 8.61 -15.51
C ILE A 56 10.79 9.81 -15.13
N GLU A 57 11.58 9.69 -14.07
CA GLU A 57 12.54 10.70 -13.67
C GLU A 57 13.94 10.19 -13.98
N SER A 58 14.73 11.02 -14.63
CA SER A 58 16.13 10.77 -14.95
C SER A 58 16.90 12.09 -14.88
N PRO A 59 18.21 12.07 -14.67
CA PRO A 59 18.99 13.30 -14.54
C PRO A 59 18.83 14.17 -15.79
N GLY A 60 18.09 15.28 -15.66
CA GLY A 60 17.86 16.25 -16.72
C GLY A 60 16.51 16.14 -17.46
N PHE A 61 15.66 15.15 -17.17
CA PHE A 61 14.32 15.08 -17.78
C PHE A 61 13.27 14.36 -16.92
N LEU A 62 12.03 14.86 -17.02
CA LEU A 62 10.85 14.27 -16.43
C LEU A 62 9.86 13.95 -17.55
N ILE A 63 9.59 12.66 -17.77
CA ILE A 63 8.60 12.22 -18.75
C ILE A 63 7.35 11.78 -18.00
N THR A 64 6.20 12.27 -18.45
CA THR A 64 4.89 11.85 -17.97
C THR A 64 4.10 11.27 -19.13
N ALA A 65 3.45 10.13 -18.91
CA ALA A 65 2.63 9.47 -19.92
C ALA A 65 1.38 8.84 -19.27
N ALA A 66 0.28 8.79 -20.01
CA ALA A 66 -0.92 8.10 -19.56
C ALA A 66 -0.81 6.59 -19.80
N GLY A 67 -1.17 5.82 -18.78
CA GLY A 67 -1.22 4.36 -18.83
C GLY A 67 -2.53 3.81 -18.24
N VAL A 68 -2.81 2.54 -18.51
CA VAL A 68 -3.90 1.79 -17.88
C VAL A 68 -3.29 0.60 -17.18
N ALA A 69 -3.49 0.49 -15.87
CA ALA A 69 -3.04 -0.66 -15.09
C ALA A 69 -3.80 -1.92 -15.52
N LEU A 70 -3.10 -3.02 -15.76
CA LEU A 70 -3.72 -4.31 -16.12
C LEU A 70 -3.97 -5.19 -14.89
N LEU A 71 -3.33 -4.88 -13.77
CA LEU A 71 -3.38 -5.60 -12.51
C LEU A 71 -3.58 -4.60 -11.37
N ASP A 72 -4.16 -5.08 -10.28
CA ASP A 72 -4.12 -4.42 -8.99
C ASP A 72 -2.69 -4.34 -8.45
N GLY A 73 -2.35 -3.22 -7.82
CA GLY A 73 -1.03 -2.90 -7.33
C GLY A 73 -1.06 -2.09 -6.04
N LYS A 74 -0.13 -2.43 -5.16
CA LYS A 74 0.11 -1.75 -3.88
C LYS A 74 1.35 -0.87 -3.98
N THR A 75 1.50 0.10 -3.08
CA THR A 75 2.73 0.89 -2.98
C THR A 75 3.97 0.00 -2.98
N GLY A 76 4.88 0.23 -3.92
CA GLY A 76 6.14 -0.50 -4.07
C GLY A 76 6.06 -1.80 -4.86
N GLU A 77 4.87 -2.25 -5.25
CA GLU A 77 4.68 -3.48 -6.02
C GLU A 77 4.86 -3.24 -7.53
N ASN A 78 5.33 -4.25 -8.26
CA ASN A 78 5.51 -4.19 -9.72
C ASN A 78 4.27 -4.71 -10.43
N ILE A 79 3.61 -3.84 -11.20
CA ILE A 79 2.42 -4.17 -11.97
C ILE A 79 2.65 -3.99 -13.47
N LYS A 80 1.85 -4.71 -14.26
CA LYS A 80 1.81 -4.51 -15.71
C LYS A 80 0.90 -3.34 -16.04
N VAL A 81 1.44 -2.37 -16.78
CA VAL A 81 0.71 -1.17 -17.22
C VAL A 81 0.76 -1.12 -18.73
N ARG A 82 -0.38 -0.84 -19.37
CA ARG A 82 -0.46 -0.60 -20.82
C ARG A 82 -0.40 0.89 -21.06
N ASN A 83 0.58 1.37 -21.82
CA ASN A 83 0.64 2.76 -22.24
C ASN A 83 -0.52 3.07 -23.20
N VAL A 84 -1.20 4.22 -23.02
CA VAL A 84 -2.35 4.60 -23.86
C VAL A 84 -1.93 5.04 -25.25
N ASP A 85 -0.78 5.70 -25.36
CA ASP A 85 -0.25 6.27 -26.61
C ASP A 85 0.37 5.18 -27.49
N SER A 86 1.32 4.40 -26.94
CA SER A 86 2.04 3.37 -27.69
C SER A 86 1.38 1.98 -27.66
N GLN A 87 0.32 1.78 -26.86
CA GLN A 87 -0.34 0.49 -26.63
C GLN A 87 0.57 -0.64 -26.08
N ARG A 88 1.83 -0.34 -25.76
CA ARG A 88 2.81 -1.29 -25.22
C ARG A 88 2.54 -1.59 -23.75
N ILE A 89 2.78 -2.83 -23.35
CA ILE A 89 2.69 -3.28 -21.96
C ILE A 89 4.08 -3.20 -21.35
N ILE A 90 4.22 -2.43 -20.27
CA ILE A 90 5.45 -2.24 -19.51
C ILE A 90 5.27 -2.72 -18.07
N VAL A 91 6.37 -3.09 -17.43
CA VAL A 91 6.39 -3.37 -15.99
C VAL A 91 6.76 -2.08 -15.27
N ALA A 92 5.90 -1.65 -14.35
CA ALA A 92 6.10 -0.43 -13.60
C ALA A 92 5.86 -0.67 -12.11
N LYS A 93 6.64 -0.02 -11.27
CA LYS A 93 6.49 -0.01 -9.82
C LYS A 93 5.53 1.09 -9.41
N VAL A 94 4.59 0.76 -8.52
CA VAL A 94 3.58 1.71 -8.02
C VAL A 94 4.21 2.61 -6.95
N ASN A 95 4.04 3.92 -7.10
CA ASN A 95 4.38 4.91 -6.09
C ASN A 95 3.20 5.16 -5.14
N ASP A 96 3.49 5.74 -3.98
CA ASP A 96 2.48 5.99 -2.93
C ASP A 96 1.39 6.98 -3.37
N ASP A 97 1.73 7.88 -4.30
CA ASP A 97 0.82 8.85 -4.93
C ASP A 97 -0.12 8.22 -5.99
N GLY A 98 0.08 6.95 -6.35
CA GLY A 98 -0.67 6.26 -7.42
C GLY A 98 -0.10 6.45 -8.83
N SER A 99 0.92 7.27 -8.97
CA SER A 99 1.80 7.29 -10.14
C SER A 99 2.62 5.98 -10.24
N VAL A 100 3.10 5.63 -11.43
CA VAL A 100 3.90 4.41 -11.65
C VAL A 100 5.23 4.77 -12.32
N GLU A 101 6.33 4.18 -11.86
CA GLU A 101 7.65 4.31 -12.52
C GLU A 101 7.99 3.02 -13.28
N PRO A 102 8.40 3.07 -14.55
CA PRO A 102 8.87 1.89 -15.26
C PRO A 102 10.16 1.38 -14.63
N VAL A 103 10.25 0.06 -14.45
CA VAL A 103 11.52 -0.58 -14.06
C VAL A 103 12.28 -0.90 -15.36
N LEU A 104 13.45 -0.29 -15.51
CA LEU A 104 14.38 -0.53 -16.62
C LEU A 104 15.28 -1.74 -16.33
#